data_AF-A0A6S6SC46-F1
#
_entry.id   AF-A0A6S6SC46-F1
#
_cell.length_a   1.000
_cell.length_b   1.000
_cell.length_c   1.000
_cell.angle_alpha   90.00
_cell.angle_beta   90.00
_cell.angle_gamma   90.00
#
_symmetry.space_group_name_H-M   'P 1'
#
loop_
_entity.id
_entity.type
_entity.pdbx_description
1 polymer ?
#
loop_
_entity_poly.entity_id
_entity_poly.type
_entity_poly.pdbx_seq_one_letter_code
_entity_poly.pdbx_strand_id
1 'polypeptide(L)'
;MHEHKSTITTLLGNPQKKEYTKRFAKAQYLVQIEQFLKTFRIDKELAHALKLLSYFESEAFYKVLFGLLKLERFEESKPSEVLMVVLAVLHRHDDKLYAQFLEHTFIHYHTEQTAKSKIHIDYQGIAKHLAKQQKLDFKESFGEENGQAFFNLYSGDELLVGKNGKSIKTLRKQVYKMFVAYLSGEG
;
A
#
# COMPACT_ATOMS: atom_id res chain seq x y z
N MET A 1 21.53 12.56 4.34
CA MET A 1 20.24 13.28 4.33
C MET A 1 20.27 14.67 3.67
N HIS A 2 21.40 15.40 3.68
CA HIS A 2 21.52 16.71 2.99
C HIS A 2 21.56 16.60 1.45
N GLU A 3 22.10 15.51 0.91
CA GLU A 3 22.36 15.32 -0.52
C GLU A 3 21.09 15.10 -1.38
N HIS A 4 20.11 14.36 -0.87
CA HIS A 4 18.83 14.19 -1.58
C HIS A 4 17.98 15.47 -1.54
N LYS A 5 18.13 16.28 -0.48
CA LYS A 5 17.43 17.56 -0.34
C LYS A 5 17.91 18.56 -1.39
N SER A 6 19.22 18.71 -1.57
CA SER A 6 19.76 19.59 -2.61
C SER A 6 19.34 19.13 -4.00
N THR A 7 19.37 17.81 -4.26
CA THR A 7 18.96 17.23 -5.54
C THR A 7 17.50 17.56 -5.87
N ILE A 8 16.57 17.41 -4.93
CA ILE A 8 15.15 17.75 -5.14
C ILE A 8 14.99 19.24 -5.46
N THR A 9 15.60 20.13 -4.67
CA THR A 9 15.53 21.58 -4.91
C THR A 9 16.11 21.97 -6.27
N THR A 10 17.25 21.39 -6.64
CA THR A 10 17.87 21.62 -7.96
C THR A 10 16.99 21.16 -9.11
N LEU A 11 16.35 19.98 -8.98
CA LEU A 11 15.45 19.46 -10.00
C LEU A 11 14.18 20.32 -10.13
N LEU A 12 13.62 20.79 -9.01
CA LEU A 12 12.43 21.66 -9.02
C LEU A 12 12.74 23.05 -9.60
N GLY A 13 13.93 23.59 -9.34
CA GLY A 13 14.37 24.91 -9.83
C GLY A 13 14.77 24.94 -11.31
N ASN A 14 14.93 23.79 -11.98
CA ASN A 14 15.26 23.72 -13.40
C ASN A 14 14.04 23.23 -14.22
N PRO A 15 13.35 24.09 -14.99
CA PRO A 15 12.10 23.73 -15.67
C PRO A 15 12.21 22.53 -16.61
N GLN A 16 13.29 22.46 -17.41
CA GLN A 16 13.48 21.36 -18.35
C GLN A 16 13.72 20.03 -17.63
N LYS A 17 14.67 20.01 -16.69
CA LYS A 17 14.96 18.80 -15.90
C LYS A 17 13.76 18.36 -15.07
N LYS A 18 13.00 19.30 -14.52
CA LYS A 18 11.75 19.04 -13.79
C LYS A 18 10.77 18.28 -14.68
N GLU A 19 10.49 18.77 -15.87
CA GLU A 19 9.49 18.18 -16.76
C GLU A 19 9.89 16.77 -17.22
N TYR A 20 11.15 16.55 -17.62
CA TYR A 20 11.64 15.21 -17.96
C TYR A 20 11.56 14.25 -16.77
N THR A 21 11.96 14.72 -15.59
CA THR A 21 11.94 13.91 -14.36
C THR A 21 10.51 13.51 -14.01
N LYS A 22 9.55 14.45 -14.08
CA LYS A 22 8.14 14.17 -13.82
C LYS A 22 7.58 13.11 -14.75
N ARG A 23 7.84 13.21 -16.06
CA ARG A 23 7.33 12.23 -17.04
C ARG A 23 7.89 10.84 -16.79
N PHE A 24 9.20 10.75 -16.54
CA PHE A 24 9.84 9.49 -16.20
C PHE A 24 9.25 8.88 -14.92
N ALA A 25 9.16 9.68 -13.85
CA ALA A 25 8.59 9.25 -12.58
C ALA A 25 7.15 8.76 -12.73
N LYS A 26 6.35 9.50 -13.52
CA LYS A 26 4.95 9.17 -13.76
C LYS A 26 4.80 7.83 -14.47
N ALA A 27 5.63 7.54 -15.46
CA ALA A 27 5.64 6.25 -16.13
C ALA A 27 5.99 5.11 -15.15
N GLN A 28 7.03 5.26 -14.34
CA GLN A 28 7.39 4.26 -13.33
C GLN A 28 6.28 4.06 -12.30
N TYR A 29 5.67 5.15 -11.84
CA TYR A 29 4.56 5.13 -10.89
C TYR A 29 3.34 4.38 -11.44
N LEU A 30 3.01 4.55 -12.72
CA LEU A 30 1.94 3.82 -13.39
C LEU A 30 2.24 2.32 -13.51
N VAL A 31 3.49 1.95 -13.80
CA VAL A 31 3.91 0.55 -13.79
C VAL A 31 3.72 -0.08 -12.41
N GLN A 32 4.02 0.64 -11.33
CA GLN A 32 3.81 0.17 -9.97
C GLN A 32 2.31 0.01 -9.63
N ILE A 33 1.44 0.92 -10.09
CA ILE A 33 -0.01 0.75 -9.94
C ILE A 33 -0.48 -0.50 -10.71
N GLU A 34 -0.04 -0.70 -11.95
CA GLU A 34 -0.41 -1.87 -12.74
C GLU A 34 0.02 -3.18 -12.06
N GLN A 35 1.25 -3.22 -11.55
CA GLN A 35 1.78 -4.36 -10.80
C GLN A 35 0.95 -4.63 -9.53
N PHE A 36 0.56 -3.59 -8.80
CA PHE A 36 -0.32 -3.70 -7.64
C PHE A 36 -1.68 -4.31 -8.01
N LEU A 37 -2.33 -3.77 -9.05
CA LEU A 37 -3.65 -4.25 -9.50
C LEU A 37 -3.60 -5.73 -9.92
N LYS A 38 -2.55 -6.14 -10.63
CA LYS A 38 -2.34 -7.53 -11.06
C LYS A 38 -2.03 -8.47 -9.89
N THR A 39 -1.14 -8.05 -8.99
CA THR A 39 -0.72 -8.85 -7.82
C THR A 39 -1.91 -9.25 -6.97
N PHE A 40 -2.83 -8.31 -6.74
CA PHE A 40 -4.03 -8.54 -5.94
C PHE A 40 -5.27 -8.88 -6.77
N ARG A 41 -5.10 -9.19 -8.07
CA ARG A 41 -6.17 -9.62 -8.99
C ARG A 41 -7.38 -8.65 -9.04
N ILE A 42 -7.13 -7.37 -8.81
CA ILE A 42 -8.12 -6.29 -8.83
C ILE A 42 -8.56 -6.01 -10.26
N ASP A 43 -7.66 -6.23 -11.22
CA ASP A 43 -7.88 -6.13 -12.67
C ASP A 43 -9.00 -7.05 -13.20
N LYS A 44 -9.41 -8.07 -12.44
CA LYS A 44 -10.57 -8.91 -12.75
C LYS A 44 -11.89 -8.15 -12.75
N GLU A 45 -11.98 -7.07 -11.98
CA GLU A 45 -13.13 -6.16 -11.96
C GLU A 45 -12.73 -4.81 -12.58
N LEU A 46 -12.77 -4.72 -13.92
CA LEU A 46 -12.28 -3.55 -14.66
C LEU A 46 -12.81 -2.21 -14.13
N ALA A 47 -14.10 -2.12 -13.81
CA ALA A 47 -14.69 -0.90 -13.27
C ALA A 47 -14.11 -0.50 -11.90
N HIS A 48 -13.73 -1.47 -11.07
CA HIS A 48 -13.06 -1.21 -9.80
C HIS A 48 -11.60 -0.82 -10.02
N ALA A 49 -10.88 -1.55 -10.87
CA ALA A 49 -9.49 -1.25 -11.21
C ALA A 49 -9.33 0.18 -11.76
N LEU A 50 -10.22 0.62 -12.66
CA LEU A 50 -10.22 1.98 -13.21
C LEU A 50 -10.50 3.05 -12.15
N LYS A 51 -11.38 2.77 -11.17
CA LYS A 51 -11.64 3.67 -10.04
C LYS A 51 -10.41 3.82 -9.16
N LEU A 52 -9.71 2.72 -8.85
CA LEU A 52 -8.49 2.77 -8.04
C LEU A 52 -7.35 3.47 -8.78
N LEU A 53 -7.15 3.18 -10.07
CA LEU A 53 -6.19 3.90 -10.91
C LEU A 53 -6.47 5.41 -10.87
N SER A 54 -7.71 5.81 -11.14
CA SER A 54 -8.12 7.22 -11.11
C SER A 54 -7.89 7.87 -9.74
N TYR A 55 -8.12 7.13 -8.66
CA TYR A 55 -7.87 7.60 -7.30
C TYR A 55 -6.38 7.79 -7.02
N PHE A 56 -5.55 6.78 -7.30
CA PHE A 56 -4.10 6.87 -7.10
C PHE A 56 -3.46 7.94 -7.99
N GLU A 57 -4.06 8.26 -9.12
CA GLU A 57 -3.59 9.35 -9.97
C GLU A 57 -4.10 10.75 -9.57
N SER A 58 -4.98 10.84 -8.57
CA SER A 58 -5.65 12.09 -8.20
C SER A 58 -4.78 13.01 -7.34
N GLU A 59 -4.98 14.33 -7.47
CA GLU A 59 -4.37 15.32 -6.59
C GLU A 59 -4.76 15.13 -5.12
N ALA A 60 -5.94 14.60 -4.84
CA ALA A 60 -6.36 14.29 -3.47
C ALA A 60 -5.44 13.23 -2.85
N PHE A 61 -5.13 12.17 -3.59
CA PHE A 61 -4.20 11.15 -3.14
C PHE A 61 -2.76 11.68 -3.02
N TYR A 62 -2.28 12.44 -4.00
CA TYR A 62 -0.94 13.03 -3.93
C TYR A 62 -0.76 13.97 -2.74
N LYS A 63 -1.79 14.76 -2.38
CA LYS A 63 -1.78 15.59 -1.17
C LYS A 63 -1.62 14.78 0.10
N VAL A 64 -2.26 13.63 0.18
CA VAL A 64 -2.11 12.72 1.32
C VAL A 64 -0.67 12.23 1.43
N LEU A 65 -0.07 11.77 0.34
CA LEU A 65 1.34 11.35 0.33
C LEU A 65 2.30 12.50 0.64
N PHE A 66 1.99 13.69 0.15
CA PHE A 66 2.77 14.90 0.40
C PHE A 66 2.83 15.22 1.91
N GLY A 67 1.70 15.11 2.62
CA GLY A 67 1.66 15.28 4.08
C GLY A 67 2.34 14.14 4.84
N LEU A 68 2.14 12.88 4.43
CA LEU A 68 2.81 11.74 5.06
C LEU A 68 4.34 11.84 4.99
N LEU A 69 4.86 12.30 3.85
CA LEU A 69 6.29 12.49 3.62
C LEU A 69 6.82 13.82 4.19
N LYS A 70 5.96 14.61 4.85
CA LYS A 70 6.30 15.91 5.45
C LYS A 70 7.00 16.85 4.46
N LEU A 71 6.36 17.05 3.30
CA LEU A 71 6.89 17.83 2.20
C LEU A 71 6.44 19.31 2.21
N GLU A 72 5.85 19.79 3.30
CA GLU A 72 5.28 21.14 3.49
C GLU A 72 6.22 22.28 3.10
N ARG A 73 7.53 22.07 3.26
CA ARG A 73 8.57 23.00 2.80
C ARG A 73 8.56 23.29 1.29
N PHE A 74 7.79 22.55 0.48
CA PHE A 74 7.63 22.74 -0.96
C PHE A 74 6.21 23.20 -1.33
N GLU A 75 5.44 23.77 -0.39
CA GLU A 75 4.06 24.21 -0.56
C GLU A 75 3.81 25.15 -1.75
N GLU A 76 4.83 25.91 -2.19
CA GLU A 76 4.75 26.78 -3.36
C GLU A 76 4.62 25.99 -4.68
N SER A 77 4.94 24.69 -4.67
CA SER A 77 4.81 23.78 -5.81
C SER A 77 3.59 22.88 -5.68
N LYS A 78 3.01 22.47 -6.81
CA LYS A 78 1.88 21.53 -6.81
C LYS A 78 2.32 20.17 -6.21
N PRO A 79 1.52 19.56 -5.31
CA PRO A 79 1.87 18.30 -4.66
C PRO A 79 2.26 17.18 -5.62
N SER A 80 1.52 17.01 -6.73
CA SER A 80 1.87 16.06 -7.78
C SER A 80 3.27 16.27 -8.36
N GLU A 81 3.68 17.52 -8.61
CA GLU A 81 5.00 17.80 -9.18
C GLU A 81 6.12 17.44 -8.21
N VAL A 82 5.98 17.85 -6.95
CA VAL A 82 6.96 17.57 -5.91
C VAL A 82 7.06 16.06 -5.68
N LEU A 83 5.91 15.38 -5.57
CA LEU A 83 5.87 13.95 -5.35
C LEU A 83 6.54 13.18 -6.49
N MET A 84 6.26 13.52 -7.75
CA MET A 84 6.92 12.87 -8.89
C MET A 84 8.44 13.06 -8.87
N VAL A 85 8.93 14.24 -8.50
CA VAL A 85 10.38 14.48 -8.36
C VAL A 85 10.97 13.68 -7.21
N VAL A 86 10.31 13.65 -6.05
CA VAL A 86 10.74 12.85 -4.89
C VAL A 86 10.79 11.36 -5.23
N LEU A 87 9.74 10.84 -5.88
CA LEU A 87 9.66 9.45 -6.31
C LEU A 87 10.74 9.10 -7.34
N ALA A 88 11.05 9.99 -8.28
CA ALA A 88 12.18 9.77 -9.20
C ALA A 88 13.53 9.71 -8.48
N VAL A 89 13.75 10.58 -7.49
CA VAL A 89 14.98 10.55 -6.70
C VAL A 89 15.06 9.25 -5.89
N LEU A 90 13.96 8.83 -5.28
CA LEU A 90 13.88 7.58 -4.53
C LEU A 90 14.17 6.38 -5.43
N HIS A 91 13.49 6.25 -6.57
CA HIS A 91 13.72 5.17 -7.54
C HIS A 91 15.17 5.09 -8.01
N ARG A 92 15.81 6.25 -8.28
CA ARG A 92 17.22 6.27 -8.73
C ARG A 92 18.20 5.83 -7.66
N HIS A 93 17.88 6.08 -6.40
CA HIS A 93 18.75 5.78 -5.27
C HIS A 93 18.54 4.36 -4.76
N ASP A 94 17.29 3.95 -4.61
CA ASP A 94 16.88 2.66 -4.07
C ASP A 94 15.54 2.25 -4.68
N ASP A 95 15.62 1.53 -5.79
CA ASP A 95 14.44 1.01 -6.51
C ASP A 95 13.62 0.04 -5.65
N LYS A 96 14.26 -0.72 -4.76
CA LYS A 96 13.57 -1.64 -3.87
C LYS A 96 12.74 -0.87 -2.85
N LEU A 97 13.33 0.14 -2.21
CA LEU A 97 12.61 1.00 -1.27
C LEU A 97 11.49 1.78 -1.96
N TYR A 98 11.70 2.23 -3.20
CA TYR A 98 10.67 2.85 -4.02
C TYR A 98 9.46 1.92 -4.23
N ALA A 99 9.70 0.69 -4.70
CA ALA A 99 8.64 -0.29 -4.94
C ALA A 99 7.90 -0.64 -3.64
N GLN A 100 8.63 -0.90 -2.56
CA GLN A 100 8.04 -1.21 -1.25
C GLN A 100 7.21 -0.05 -0.70
N PHE A 101 7.71 1.19 -0.79
CA PHE A 101 6.97 2.36 -0.36
C PHE A 101 5.63 2.48 -1.08
N LEU A 102 5.64 2.35 -2.41
CA LEU A 102 4.42 2.47 -3.21
C LEU A 102 3.45 1.32 -2.95
N GLU A 103 3.93 0.08 -2.88
CA GLU A 103 3.09 -1.08 -2.60
C GLU A 103 2.39 -0.96 -1.25
N HIS A 104 3.13 -0.66 -0.18
CA HIS A 104 2.55 -0.47 1.16
C HIS A 104 1.52 0.67 1.15
N THR A 105 1.84 1.78 0.49
CA THR A 105 0.93 2.91 0.35
C THR A 105 -0.35 2.50 -0.38
N PHE A 106 -0.25 1.78 -1.49
CA PHE A 106 -1.41 1.33 -2.25
C PHE A 106 -2.26 0.33 -1.47
N ILE A 107 -1.64 -0.61 -0.73
CA ILE A 107 -2.37 -1.53 0.16
C ILE A 107 -3.15 -0.75 1.22
N HIS A 108 -2.49 0.17 1.93
CA HIS A 108 -3.12 0.97 2.97
C HIS A 108 -4.36 1.70 2.43
N TYR A 109 -4.18 2.51 1.38
CA TYR A 109 -5.29 3.32 0.86
C TYR A 109 -6.34 2.50 0.09
N HIS A 110 -5.96 1.39 -0.56
CA HIS A 110 -6.93 0.46 -1.12
C HIS A 110 -7.83 -0.10 -0.01
N THR A 111 -7.26 -0.55 1.10
CA THR A 111 -8.03 -1.11 2.21
C THR A 111 -8.90 -0.06 2.92
N GLU A 112 -8.40 1.18 3.07
CA GLU A 112 -9.15 2.28 3.69
C GLU A 112 -10.30 2.80 2.79
N GLN A 113 -10.02 3.11 1.52
CA GLN A 113 -11.05 3.58 0.58
C GLN A 113 -12.14 2.53 0.38
N THR A 114 -11.74 1.26 0.32
CA THR A 114 -12.66 0.18 0.06
C THR A 114 -13.50 -0.16 1.28
N ALA A 115 -13.05 0.15 2.51
CA ALA A 115 -13.88 0.02 3.72
C ALA A 115 -15.16 0.88 3.68
N LYS A 116 -15.16 1.97 2.90
CA LYS A 116 -16.32 2.85 2.68
C LYS A 116 -17.20 2.40 1.50
N SER A 117 -16.83 1.34 0.79
CA SER A 117 -17.50 0.85 -0.41
C SER A 117 -17.93 -0.63 -0.26
N LYS A 118 -18.85 -1.11 -1.12
CA LYS A 118 -19.28 -2.52 -1.13
C LYS A 118 -18.31 -3.47 -1.87
N ILE A 119 -17.09 -3.01 -2.17
CA ILE A 119 -16.18 -3.77 -3.03
C ILE A 119 -15.44 -4.83 -2.20
N HIS A 120 -15.25 -6.01 -2.80
CA HIS A 120 -14.59 -7.12 -2.13
C HIS A 120 -13.07 -6.91 -2.11
N ILE A 121 -12.46 -7.02 -0.92
CA ILE A 121 -11.01 -6.98 -0.73
C ILE A 121 -10.53 -8.39 -0.41
N ASP A 122 -9.52 -8.87 -1.14
CA ASP A 122 -8.83 -10.12 -0.84
C ASP A 122 -7.76 -9.93 0.25
N TYR A 123 -8.21 -9.72 1.50
CA TYR A 123 -7.31 -9.59 2.66
C TYR A 123 -6.42 -10.82 2.86
N GLN A 124 -6.87 -12.01 2.45
CA GLN A 124 -6.07 -13.23 2.56
C GLN A 124 -4.88 -13.20 1.58
N GLY A 125 -5.12 -12.81 0.33
CA GLY A 125 -4.07 -12.60 -0.66
C GLY A 125 -3.05 -11.55 -0.22
N ILE A 126 -3.53 -10.41 0.27
CA ILE A 126 -2.67 -9.33 0.81
C ILE A 126 -1.82 -9.83 1.97
N ALA A 127 -2.43 -10.47 2.98
CA ALA A 127 -1.70 -10.96 4.14
C ALA A 127 -0.61 -12.00 3.77
N LYS A 128 -0.94 -12.95 2.88
CA LYS A 128 0.03 -13.95 2.41
C LYS A 128 1.21 -13.30 1.66
N HIS A 129 0.94 -12.28 0.87
CA HIS A 129 1.96 -11.54 0.13
C HIS A 129 2.90 -10.79 1.09
N LEU A 130 2.35 -10.02 2.02
CA LEU A 130 3.13 -9.26 3.02
C LEU A 130 3.95 -10.19 3.93
N ALA A 131 3.35 -11.28 4.43
CA ALA A 131 4.04 -12.25 5.27
C ALA A 131 5.24 -12.88 4.53
N LYS A 132 5.08 -13.21 3.23
CA LYS A 132 6.18 -13.73 2.40
C LYS A 132 7.32 -12.73 2.27
N GLN A 133 7.03 -11.44 2.08
CA GLN A 133 8.06 -10.40 1.99
C GLN A 133 8.85 -10.25 3.31
N GLN A 134 8.15 -10.41 4.45
CA GLN A 134 8.74 -10.38 5.78
C GLN A 134 9.41 -11.70 6.19
N LYS A 135 9.37 -12.73 5.32
CA LYS A 135 9.81 -14.10 5.62
C LYS A 135 9.14 -14.69 6.87
N LEU A 136 7.88 -14.32 7.10
CA LEU A 136 7.07 -14.80 8.20
C LEU A 136 6.22 -15.99 7.72
N ASP A 137 6.53 -17.17 8.25
CA ASP A 137 5.68 -18.34 8.07
C ASP A 137 4.56 -18.34 9.12
N PHE A 138 3.34 -18.62 8.68
CA PHE A 138 2.18 -18.70 9.57
C PHE A 138 1.22 -19.84 9.17
N LYS A 139 0.43 -20.32 10.14
CA LYS A 139 -0.55 -21.40 9.97
C LYS A 139 -1.93 -20.99 10.47
N GLU A 140 -2.96 -21.48 9.80
CA GLU A 140 -4.35 -21.35 10.25
C GLU A 140 -4.68 -22.42 11.30
N SER A 141 -5.38 -22.04 12.37
CA SER A 141 -6.00 -22.95 13.33
C SER A 141 -7.44 -22.52 13.55
N PHE A 142 -8.40 -23.44 13.40
CA PHE A 142 -9.82 -23.14 13.49
C PHE A 142 -10.62 -24.36 13.93
N GLY A 143 -11.76 -24.10 14.55
CA GLY A 143 -12.64 -25.15 15.07
C GLY A 143 -13.79 -24.54 15.87
N GLU A 144 -14.40 -25.36 16.72
CA GLU A 144 -15.42 -24.95 17.67
C GLU A 144 -15.00 -25.34 19.08
N GLU A 145 -15.15 -24.42 20.01
CA GLU A 145 -14.83 -24.61 21.43
C GLU A 145 -15.90 -23.89 22.27
N ASN A 146 -16.43 -24.56 23.29
CA ASN A 146 -17.48 -24.02 24.17
C ASN A 146 -18.70 -23.44 23.43
N GLY A 147 -19.08 -24.04 22.30
CA GLY A 147 -20.20 -23.60 21.46
C GLY A 147 -19.92 -22.33 20.65
N GLN A 148 -18.66 -21.91 20.52
CA GLN A 148 -18.22 -20.80 19.67
C GLN A 148 -17.20 -21.28 18.65
N ALA A 149 -17.34 -20.83 17.41
CA ALA A 149 -16.30 -21.01 16.41
C ALA A 149 -15.09 -20.11 16.72
N PHE A 150 -13.88 -20.59 16.46
CA PHE A 150 -12.65 -19.80 16.52
C PHE A 150 -11.90 -19.87 15.20
N PHE A 151 -11.11 -18.84 14.93
CA PHE A 151 -10.15 -18.81 13.83
C PHE A 151 -8.93 -18.00 14.25
N ASN A 152 -7.75 -18.59 14.14
CA ASN A 152 -6.48 -18.07 14.63
C ASN A 152 -5.38 -18.23 13.57
N LEU A 153 -4.41 -17.32 13.59
CA LEU A 153 -3.17 -17.40 12.83
C LEU A 153 -1.99 -17.44 13.79
N TYR A 154 -1.09 -18.41 13.61
CA TYR A 154 0.08 -18.63 14.46
C TYR A 154 1.38 -18.58 13.66
N SER A 155 2.47 -18.14 14.28
CA SER A 155 3.84 -18.41 13.81
C SER A 155 4.55 -19.28 14.85
N GLY A 156 4.89 -20.52 14.48
CA GLY A 156 5.27 -21.53 15.48
C GLY A 156 4.13 -21.74 16.48
N ASP A 157 4.41 -21.48 17.76
CA ASP A 157 3.45 -21.57 18.87
C ASP A 157 2.88 -20.19 19.28
N GLU A 158 3.35 -19.10 18.67
CA GLU A 158 2.91 -17.74 18.97
C GLU A 158 1.63 -17.39 18.21
N LEU A 159 0.59 -16.98 18.93
CA LEU A 159 -0.63 -16.44 18.34
C LEU A 159 -0.37 -15.03 17.79
N LEU A 160 -0.46 -14.86 16.47
CA LEU A 160 -0.32 -13.56 15.83
C LEU A 160 -1.62 -12.77 15.93
N VAL A 161 -2.73 -13.37 15.49
CA VAL A 161 -4.07 -12.79 15.54
C VAL A 161 -5.12 -13.90 15.65
N GLY A 162 -6.23 -13.64 16.34
CA GLY A 162 -7.29 -14.63 16.51
C GLY A 162 -8.62 -14.02 16.88
N LYS A 163 -9.72 -14.75 16.61
CA LYS A 163 -11.07 -14.30 16.95
C LYS A 163 -12.05 -15.45 17.13
N ASN A 164 -12.97 -15.27 18.08
CA ASN A 164 -14.08 -16.19 18.36
C ASN A 164 -15.42 -15.59 17.89
N GLY A 165 -16.39 -16.43 17.56
CA GLY A 165 -17.72 -16.01 17.13
C GLY A 165 -18.59 -17.13 16.57
N LYS A 166 -19.50 -16.79 15.65
CA LYS A 166 -20.56 -17.70 15.17
C LYS A 166 -20.22 -18.48 13.89
N SER A 167 -19.25 -18.03 13.09
CA SER A 167 -18.99 -18.62 11.77
C SER A 167 -17.53 -18.50 11.39
N ILE A 168 -16.87 -19.65 11.18
CA ILE A 168 -15.48 -19.75 10.73
C ILE A 168 -15.24 -18.91 9.47
N LYS A 169 -16.17 -18.91 8.51
CA LYS A 169 -16.05 -18.14 7.25
C LYS A 169 -15.97 -16.63 7.51
N THR A 170 -16.78 -16.13 8.44
CA THR A 170 -16.78 -14.71 8.81
C THR A 170 -15.54 -14.37 9.63
N LEU A 171 -15.16 -15.24 10.57
CA LEU A 171 -13.98 -15.07 11.40
C LEU A 171 -12.70 -15.04 10.57
N ARG A 172 -12.54 -15.98 9.62
CA ARG A 172 -11.41 -16.00 8.68
C ARG A 172 -11.20 -14.65 7.99
N LYS A 173 -12.27 -14.04 7.46
CA LYS A 173 -12.18 -12.72 6.80
C LYS A 173 -11.73 -11.62 7.76
N GLN A 174 -12.26 -11.62 8.98
CA GLN A 174 -11.93 -10.62 10.00
C GLN A 174 -10.48 -10.78 10.49
N VAL A 175 -10.05 -12.01 10.73
CA VAL A 175 -8.71 -12.33 11.19
C VAL A 175 -7.68 -11.97 10.13
N TYR A 176 -7.92 -12.28 8.84
CA TYR A 176 -7.02 -11.82 7.78
C TYR A 176 -6.96 -10.30 7.66
N LYS A 177 -8.07 -9.58 7.87
CA LYS A 177 -8.04 -8.11 7.93
C LYS A 177 -7.19 -7.60 9.09
N MET A 178 -7.33 -8.19 10.29
CA MET A 178 -6.49 -7.86 11.45
C MET A 178 -5.02 -8.20 11.16
N PHE A 179 -4.76 -9.30 10.46
CA PHE A 179 -3.41 -9.72 10.13
C PHE A 179 -2.72 -8.77 9.15
N VAL A 180 -3.44 -8.23 8.17
CA VAL A 180 -2.89 -7.16 7.30
C VAL A 180 -2.49 -5.94 8.14
N ALA A 181 -3.32 -5.50 9.10
CA ALA A 181 -2.96 -4.38 9.98
C ALA A 181 -1.71 -4.70 10.84
N TYR A 182 -1.65 -5.92 11.40
CA TYR A 182 -0.47 -6.41 12.13
C TYR A 182 0.81 -6.37 11.28
N LEU A 183 0.76 -6.91 10.05
CA LEU A 183 1.89 -6.95 9.12
C LEU A 183 2.31 -5.56 8.64
N SER A 184 1.38 -4.61 8.56
CA SER A 184 1.65 -3.23 8.17
C SER A 184 2.18 -2.37 9.33
N GLY A 185 2.24 -2.90 10.57
CA GLY A 185 2.66 -2.14 11.75
C GLY A 185 1.60 -1.16 12.27
N GLU A 186 0.32 -1.39 11.93
CA GLU A 186 -0.83 -0.59 12.35
C GLU A 186 -1.54 -1.17 13.61
N GLY A 187 -0.85 -2.04 14.35
CA GLY A 187 -1.36 -2.78 15.51
C GLY A 187 -1.09 -2.13 16.86
#